data_AF-A0A4R1RUQ7-F1
#
_entry.id   AF-A0A4R1RUQ7-F1
#
_cell.length_a   1.000
_cell.length_b   1.000
_cell.length_c   1.000
_cell.angle_alpha   90.00
_cell.angle_beta   90.00
_cell.angle_gamma   90.00
#
_symmetry.space_group_name_H-M   'P 1'
#
loop_
_entity.id
_entity.type
_entity.pdbx_description
1 polymer ?
#
loop_
_entity_poly.entity_id
_entity_poly.type
_entity_poly.pdbx_seq_one_letter_code
_entity_poly.pdbx_strand_id
1 'polypeptide(L)'
;MTKTISDLLTVAAGEWQHWGNSTWHLVTGKADIGHIDDEVTFANYVIQNYNAVGGGSPTADQIAKDKYPWSAVGMSYVFHRAGFNASEFPFAQSHSVWIRKFIAARINADASALYHGYRLTEPQASPEVGDLVAYARTGKTFAQAQNFFNATGPYMSHSDIVVRRQNGTIDVIGFNVLDSVTKKTIPLDENGLIADKKHKWFAVLKANALH
;
A
#
# COMPACT_ATOMS: atom_id res chain seq x y z
N MET A 1 15.03 -17.90 9.08
CA MET A 1 13.76 -17.78 9.81
C MET A 1 12.66 -17.57 8.78
N THR A 2 11.49 -18.18 8.97
CA THR A 2 10.32 -17.94 8.11
C THR A 2 9.83 -16.51 8.33
N LYS A 3 9.62 -15.75 7.25
CA LYS A 3 9.15 -14.36 7.30
C LYS A 3 7.64 -14.37 7.45
N THR A 4 7.11 -13.52 8.32
CA THR A 4 5.70 -13.54 8.68
C THR A 4 4.96 -12.25 8.38
N ILE A 5 3.63 -12.32 8.32
CA ILE A 5 2.74 -11.16 8.37
C ILE A 5 3.08 -10.29 9.59
N SER A 6 3.36 -10.91 10.74
CA SER A 6 3.71 -10.18 11.96
C SER A 6 4.99 -9.34 11.82
N ASP A 7 6.01 -9.86 11.13
CA ASP A 7 7.24 -9.10 10.86
C ASP A 7 6.95 -7.88 9.99
N LEU A 8 6.15 -8.07 8.93
CA LEU A 8 5.74 -7.01 8.02
C LEU A 8 4.95 -5.91 8.73
N LEU A 9 3.98 -6.31 9.57
CA LEU A 9 3.15 -5.38 10.34
C LEU A 9 3.93 -4.65 11.42
N THR A 10 4.90 -5.32 12.04
CA THR A 10 5.77 -4.70 13.05
C THR A 10 6.58 -3.56 12.44
N VAL A 11 7.16 -3.78 11.26
CA VAL A 11 7.90 -2.73 10.54
C VAL A 11 6.97 -1.60 10.11
N ALA A 12 5.82 -1.91 9.50
CA ALA A 12 4.85 -0.89 9.08
C ALA A 12 4.35 -0.03 10.25
N ALA A 13 4.09 -0.66 11.40
CA ALA A 13 3.69 0.04 12.62
C ALA A 13 4.81 0.94 13.16
N GLY A 14 6.06 0.49 13.10
CA GLY A 14 7.24 1.28 13.48
C GLY A 14 7.39 2.54 12.63
N GLU A 15 7.25 2.44 11.31
CA GLU A 15 7.26 3.62 10.44
C GLU A 15 6.08 4.54 10.73
N TRP A 16 4.87 4.01 10.90
CA TRP A 16 3.71 4.83 11.26
C TRP A 16 3.89 5.58 12.58
N GLN A 17 4.51 4.96 13.59
CA GLN A 17 4.84 5.60 14.86
C GLN A 17 5.90 6.69 14.69
N HIS A 18 6.94 6.43 13.89
CA HIS A 18 8.00 7.40 13.58
C HIS A 18 7.43 8.69 12.96
N TRP A 19 6.43 8.55 12.09
CA TRP A 19 5.74 9.67 11.44
C TRP A 19 4.64 10.32 12.29
N GLY A 20 4.66 10.10 13.61
CA GLY A 20 3.77 10.77 14.54
C GLY A 20 2.37 10.19 14.61
N ASN A 21 2.18 8.93 14.22
CA ASN A 21 0.91 8.21 14.32
C ASN A 21 -0.24 8.82 13.49
N SER A 22 0.07 9.40 12.32
CA SER A 22 -0.90 10.05 11.45
C SER A 22 -2.11 9.17 11.12
N THR A 23 -3.32 9.72 11.16
CA THR A 23 -4.58 9.02 10.91
C THR A 23 -5.46 9.71 9.87
N TRP A 24 -6.26 8.92 9.16
CA TRP A 24 -7.30 9.43 8.28
C TRP A 24 -8.51 8.49 8.20
N HIS A 25 -9.68 8.95 8.64
CA HIS A 25 -10.89 8.14 8.66
C HIS A 25 -11.78 8.46 7.45
N LEU A 26 -11.91 7.54 6.49
CA LEU A 26 -12.59 7.84 5.21
C LEU A 26 -14.09 8.08 5.33
N VAL A 27 -14.75 7.48 6.33
CA VAL A 27 -16.19 7.70 6.57
C VAL A 27 -16.47 9.12 7.06
N THR A 28 -15.72 9.59 8.06
CA THR A 28 -15.92 10.90 8.68
C THR A 28 -15.14 12.01 7.98
N GLY A 29 -14.14 11.66 7.18
CA GLY A 29 -13.18 12.59 6.57
C GLY A 29 -12.14 13.15 7.53
N LYS A 30 -12.21 12.82 8.83
CA LYS A 30 -11.29 13.35 9.84
C LYS A 30 -9.87 12.84 9.59
N ALA A 31 -8.90 13.75 9.54
CA ALA A 31 -7.49 13.46 9.52
C ALA A 31 -6.79 14.14 10.71
N ASP A 32 -5.72 13.51 11.18
CA ASP A 32 -4.82 14.05 12.20
C ASP A 32 -3.40 13.62 11.80
N ILE A 33 -2.57 14.56 11.37
CA ILE A 33 -1.27 14.29 10.75
C ILE A 33 -0.18 14.75 11.71
N GLY A 34 0.66 13.81 12.14
CA GLY A 34 1.73 14.07 13.10
C GLY A 34 2.92 14.78 12.44
N HIS A 35 3.53 14.12 11.46
CA HIS A 35 4.65 14.66 10.68
C HIS A 35 4.42 14.51 9.18
N ILE A 36 4.95 15.46 8.41
CA ILE A 36 4.84 15.48 6.95
C ILE A 36 6.19 15.57 6.26
N ASP A 37 6.23 15.21 4.99
CA ASP A 37 7.43 15.17 4.18
C ASP A 37 7.96 16.55 3.74
N ASP A 38 7.19 17.63 3.96
CA ASP A 38 7.66 19.03 3.91
C ASP A 38 8.67 19.35 5.03
N GLU A 39 8.66 18.59 6.13
CA GLU A 39 9.65 18.70 7.19
C GLU A 39 10.98 18.09 6.71
N VAL A 40 12.03 18.91 6.62
CA VAL A 40 13.34 18.49 6.07
C VAL A 40 13.90 17.23 6.72
N THR A 41 13.64 17.02 8.02
CA THR A 41 14.05 15.81 8.76
C THR A 41 13.38 14.56 8.21
N PHE A 42 12.07 14.62 7.91
CA PHE A 42 11.30 13.51 7.36
C PHE A 42 11.60 13.29 5.87
N ALA A 43 11.78 14.36 5.10
CA ALA A 43 12.28 14.26 3.72
C ALA A 43 13.64 13.54 3.66
N ASN A 44 14.57 13.93 4.53
CA ASN A 44 15.88 13.28 4.63
C ASN A 44 15.78 11.84 5.12
N TYR A 45 14.85 11.54 6.02
CA TYR A 45 14.60 10.16 6.47
C TYR A 45 14.17 9.26 5.31
N VAL A 46 13.27 9.73 4.44
CA VAL A 46 12.89 9.04 3.19
C VAL A 46 14.12 8.79 2.30
N ILE A 47 14.93 9.83 2.09
CA ILE A 47 16.12 9.76 1.23
C ILE A 47 17.14 8.74 1.75
N GLN A 48 17.38 8.71 3.06
CA GLN A 48 18.40 7.87 3.67
C GLN A 48 17.94 6.42 3.83
N ASN A 49 16.66 6.20 4.16
CA ASN A 49 16.17 4.86 4.50
C ASN A 49 15.43 4.21 3.34
N TYR A 50 14.37 4.85 2.84
CA TYR A 50 13.48 4.20 1.88
C TYR A 50 14.17 4.06 0.52
N ASN A 51 14.85 5.11 0.07
CA ASN A 51 15.45 5.15 -1.27
C ASN A 51 16.66 4.21 -1.43
N ALA A 52 17.32 3.85 -0.32
CA ALA A 52 18.37 2.83 -0.33
C ALA A 52 17.85 1.46 -0.82
N VAL A 53 16.54 1.21 -0.71
CA VAL A 53 15.88 -0.02 -1.16
C VAL A 53 15.17 0.15 -2.49
N GLY A 54 14.31 1.17 -2.61
CA GLY A 54 13.50 1.39 -3.83
C GLY A 54 14.26 2.07 -4.97
N GLY A 55 15.46 2.60 -4.70
CA GLY A 55 16.35 3.25 -5.67
C GLY A 55 15.98 4.70 -5.99
N GLY A 56 16.89 5.41 -6.65
CA GLY A 56 16.76 6.83 -6.99
C GLY A 56 17.46 7.75 -5.98
N SER A 57 17.67 9.01 -6.38
CA SER A 57 18.42 10.01 -5.60
C SER A 57 17.69 11.37 -5.60
N PRO A 58 16.48 11.45 -5.03
CA PRO A 58 15.74 12.70 -4.99
C PRO A 58 16.36 13.69 -4.01
N THR A 59 16.12 14.98 -4.25
CA THR A 59 16.34 16.03 -3.26
C THR A 59 15.19 16.09 -2.25
N ALA A 60 15.41 16.72 -1.09
CA ALA A 60 14.34 16.97 -0.13
C ALA A 60 13.15 17.73 -0.77
N ASP A 61 13.43 18.69 -1.67
CA ASP A 61 12.40 19.42 -2.42
C ASP A 61 11.57 18.52 -3.35
N GLN A 62 12.19 17.48 -3.93
CA GLN A 62 11.47 16.50 -4.75
C GLN A 62 10.60 15.56 -3.91
N ILE A 63 10.98 15.30 -2.65
CA ILE A 63 10.14 14.58 -1.70
C ILE A 63 8.91 15.44 -1.35
N ALA A 64 9.14 16.60 -0.74
CA ALA A 64 8.10 17.54 -0.27
C ALA A 64 7.08 17.95 -1.35
N LYS A 65 7.49 18.02 -2.62
CA LYS A 65 6.60 18.39 -3.73
C LYS A 65 5.94 17.20 -4.44
N ASP A 66 5.95 16.01 -3.82
CA ASP A 66 5.40 14.78 -4.41
C ASP A 66 5.98 14.41 -5.78
N LYS A 67 7.19 14.89 -6.10
CA LYS A 67 7.85 14.64 -7.40
C LYS A 67 8.60 13.32 -7.43
N TYR A 68 8.69 12.63 -6.31
CA TYR A 68 9.36 11.36 -6.17
C TYR A 68 8.39 10.33 -5.53
N PRO A 69 8.31 9.10 -6.06
CA PRO A 69 7.28 8.13 -5.67
C PRO A 69 7.61 7.42 -4.34
N TRP A 70 7.82 8.18 -3.26
CA TRP A 70 8.21 7.62 -1.98
C TRP A 70 7.12 6.76 -1.32
N SER A 71 5.87 6.85 -1.79
CA SER A 71 4.82 5.87 -1.48
C SER A 71 5.25 4.43 -1.81
N ALA A 72 5.72 4.22 -3.04
CA ALA A 72 6.09 2.88 -3.50
C ALA A 72 7.42 2.42 -2.89
N VAL A 73 8.32 3.36 -2.71
CA VAL A 73 9.66 3.11 -2.15
C VAL A 73 9.58 2.83 -0.65
N GLY A 74 8.69 3.51 0.08
CA GLY A 74 8.37 3.21 1.48
C GLY A 74 7.77 1.80 1.65
N MET A 75 6.83 1.40 0.80
CA MET A 75 6.34 0.01 0.79
C MET A 75 7.49 -0.99 0.52
N SER A 76 8.35 -0.70 -0.45
CA SER A 76 9.52 -1.55 -0.75
C SER A 76 10.45 -1.68 0.46
N TYR A 77 10.69 -0.57 1.17
CA TYR A 77 11.48 -0.54 2.40
C TYR A 77 10.87 -1.44 3.49
N VAL A 78 9.55 -1.37 3.72
CA VAL A 78 8.88 -2.19 4.72
C VAL A 78 9.05 -3.69 4.45
N PHE A 79 8.83 -4.11 3.20
CA PHE A 79 9.07 -5.51 2.81
C PHE A 79 10.55 -5.90 2.97
N HIS A 80 11.48 -5.05 2.55
CA HIS A 80 12.90 -5.32 2.72
C HIS A 80 13.31 -5.47 4.19
N ARG A 81 12.86 -4.57 5.05
CA ARG A 81 13.13 -4.59 6.50
C ARG A 81 12.48 -5.77 7.22
N ALA A 82 11.35 -6.26 6.72
CA ALA A 82 10.74 -7.51 7.17
C ALA A 82 11.46 -8.77 6.64
N GLY A 83 12.58 -8.61 5.92
CA GLY A 83 13.44 -9.69 5.47
C GLY A 83 13.10 -10.26 4.10
N PHE A 84 12.10 -9.71 3.40
CA PHE A 84 11.80 -10.13 2.03
C PHE A 84 12.93 -9.72 1.08
N ASN A 85 13.04 -10.41 -0.04
CA ASN A 85 13.94 -10.06 -1.14
C ASN A 85 13.16 -9.72 -2.41
N ALA A 86 13.86 -9.17 -3.40
CA ALA A 86 13.26 -8.67 -4.65
C ALA A 86 12.55 -9.75 -5.48
N SER A 87 12.91 -11.03 -5.32
CA SER A 87 12.23 -12.14 -5.99
C SER A 87 10.87 -12.46 -5.38
N GLU A 88 10.71 -12.25 -4.06
CA GLU A 88 9.46 -12.45 -3.34
C GLU A 88 8.54 -11.23 -3.53
N PHE A 89 9.01 -10.03 -3.18
CA PHE A 89 8.31 -8.76 -3.37
C PHE A 89 9.17 -7.79 -4.20
N PRO A 90 8.69 -7.29 -5.35
CA PRO A 90 9.46 -6.34 -6.15
C PRO A 90 9.69 -5.02 -5.40
N PHE A 91 10.95 -4.68 -5.13
CA PHE A 91 11.32 -3.36 -4.64
C PHE A 91 11.33 -2.39 -5.81
N ALA A 92 10.33 -1.52 -5.88
CA ALA A 92 10.07 -0.72 -7.06
C ALA A 92 9.52 0.67 -6.70
N GLN A 93 9.78 1.62 -7.59
CA GLN A 93 9.25 2.99 -7.53
C GLN A 93 7.81 3.11 -8.04
N SER A 94 7.11 1.98 -8.26
CA SER A 94 5.74 1.98 -8.76
C SER A 94 4.92 0.83 -8.17
N HIS A 95 3.79 1.18 -7.55
CA HIS A 95 2.82 0.21 -7.04
C HIS A 95 2.34 -0.77 -8.11
N SER A 96 2.20 -0.30 -9.35
CA SER A 96 1.70 -1.13 -10.46
C SER A 96 2.58 -2.36 -10.73
N VAL A 97 3.86 -2.34 -10.34
CA VAL A 97 4.79 -3.46 -10.54
C VAL A 97 4.34 -4.69 -9.75
N TRP A 98 4.15 -4.56 -8.43
CA TRP A 98 3.72 -5.69 -7.62
C TRP A 98 2.24 -6.01 -7.77
N ILE A 99 1.38 -5.00 -7.97
CA ILE A 99 -0.04 -5.25 -8.24
C ILE A 99 -0.19 -6.14 -9.48
N ARG A 100 0.48 -5.80 -10.59
CA ARG A 100 0.47 -6.64 -11.80
C ARG A 100 1.10 -8.01 -11.57
N LYS A 101 2.23 -8.08 -10.86
CA LYS A 101 2.89 -9.36 -10.52
C LYS A 101 1.92 -10.31 -9.82
N PHE A 102 1.23 -9.85 -8.80
CA PHE A 102 0.38 -10.71 -7.97
C PHE A 102 -1.01 -10.99 -8.58
N ILE A 103 -1.50 -10.12 -9.47
CA ILE A 103 -2.63 -10.46 -10.35
C ILE A 103 -2.22 -11.58 -11.32
N ALA A 104 -1.06 -11.47 -11.98
CA ALA A 104 -0.56 -12.48 -12.90
C ALA A 104 -0.27 -13.81 -12.19
N ALA A 105 0.31 -13.77 -10.99
CA ALA A 105 0.57 -14.94 -10.16
C ALA A 105 -0.72 -15.74 -9.90
N ARG A 106 -1.81 -15.05 -9.57
CA ARG A 106 -3.12 -15.70 -9.39
C ARG A 106 -3.65 -16.31 -10.69
N ILE A 107 -3.58 -15.58 -11.80
CA ILE A 107 -4.03 -16.08 -13.12
C ILE A 107 -3.28 -17.37 -13.51
N ASN A 108 -2.00 -17.43 -13.16
CA ASN A 108 -1.14 -18.59 -13.43
C ASN A 108 -1.19 -19.68 -12.33
N ALA A 109 -2.05 -19.52 -11.32
CA ALA A 109 -2.16 -20.41 -10.17
C ALA A 109 -0.81 -20.68 -9.45
N ASP A 110 0.05 -19.66 -9.36
CA ASP A 110 1.35 -19.76 -8.70
C ASP A 110 1.16 -19.78 -7.17
N ALA A 111 1.19 -20.98 -6.59
CA ALA A 111 1.06 -21.19 -5.15
C ALA A 111 2.24 -20.63 -4.34
N SER A 112 3.38 -20.34 -4.96
CA SER A 112 4.57 -19.81 -4.28
C SER A 112 4.58 -18.30 -4.14
N ALA A 113 3.70 -17.59 -4.86
CA ALA A 113 3.63 -16.14 -4.80
C ALA A 113 3.12 -15.66 -3.44
N LEU A 114 3.76 -14.63 -2.88
CA LEU A 114 3.37 -14.03 -1.60
C LEU A 114 1.90 -13.60 -1.56
N TYR A 115 1.40 -13.08 -2.68
CA TYR A 115 0.03 -12.60 -2.80
C TYR A 115 -0.63 -13.08 -4.09
N HIS A 116 -1.96 -13.18 -4.05
CA HIS A 116 -2.84 -13.33 -5.21
C HIS A 116 -3.75 -12.12 -5.35
N GLY A 117 -3.85 -11.55 -6.55
CA GLY A 117 -4.68 -10.37 -6.82
C GLY A 117 -6.13 -10.69 -7.16
N TYR A 118 -7.08 -10.09 -6.43
CA TYR A 118 -8.52 -10.20 -6.66
C TYR A 118 -9.11 -8.85 -7.03
N ARG A 119 -10.07 -8.85 -7.96
CA ARG A 119 -10.85 -7.64 -8.28
C ARG A 119 -11.65 -7.26 -7.06
N LEU A 120 -11.86 -5.97 -6.86
CA LEU A 120 -12.62 -5.45 -5.73
C LEU A 120 -14.03 -6.07 -5.58
N THR A 121 -14.65 -6.45 -6.70
CA THR A 121 -16.02 -7.00 -6.75
C THR A 121 -16.09 -8.50 -6.51
N GLU A 122 -14.95 -9.20 -6.40
CA GLU A 122 -14.95 -10.63 -6.12
C GLU A 122 -15.20 -10.89 -4.63
N PRO A 123 -15.99 -11.91 -4.25
CA PRO A 123 -16.21 -12.24 -2.84
C PRO A 123 -14.92 -12.49 -2.05
N GLN A 124 -13.90 -13.07 -2.70
CA GLN A 124 -12.60 -13.33 -2.09
C GLN A 124 -11.75 -12.06 -1.84
N ALA A 125 -12.17 -10.91 -2.38
CA ALA A 125 -11.48 -9.64 -2.17
C ALA A 125 -11.81 -8.98 -0.82
N SER A 126 -12.46 -9.69 0.10
CA SER A 126 -12.65 -9.23 1.48
C SER A 126 -11.27 -9.09 2.17
N PRO A 127 -10.82 -7.87 2.53
CA PRO A 127 -9.45 -7.64 2.98
C PRO A 127 -9.21 -8.12 4.42
N GLU A 128 -8.19 -8.93 4.62
CA GLU A 128 -7.72 -9.42 5.92
C GLU A 128 -6.40 -8.76 6.32
N VAL A 129 -6.06 -8.87 7.59
CA VAL A 129 -4.77 -8.38 8.11
C VAL A 129 -3.60 -9.01 7.34
N GLY A 130 -2.68 -8.18 6.85
CA GLY A 130 -1.53 -8.59 6.03
C GLY A 130 -1.75 -8.44 4.51
N ASP A 131 -2.99 -8.28 4.06
CA ASP A 131 -3.30 -8.03 2.65
C ASP A 131 -2.88 -6.63 2.21
N LEU A 132 -2.76 -6.42 0.89
CA LEU A 132 -2.62 -5.09 0.32
C LEU A 132 -3.89 -4.68 -0.41
N VAL A 133 -4.37 -3.45 -0.19
CA VAL A 133 -5.52 -2.90 -0.92
C VAL A 133 -5.04 -1.82 -1.88
N ALA A 134 -5.54 -1.81 -3.12
CA ALA A 134 -5.02 -0.94 -4.17
C ALA A 134 -6.09 -0.03 -4.80
N TYR A 135 -5.71 1.22 -5.05
CA TYR A 135 -6.54 2.21 -5.74
C TYR A 135 -5.78 2.93 -6.87
N ALA A 136 -6.53 3.38 -7.87
CA ALA A 136 -5.98 4.15 -8.98
C ALA A 136 -5.75 5.61 -8.56
N ARG A 137 -4.58 6.17 -8.90
CA ARG A 137 -4.30 7.61 -8.78
C ARG A 137 -4.63 8.30 -10.12
N THR A 138 -5.04 9.58 -10.08
CA THR A 138 -5.43 10.47 -11.22
C THR A 138 -6.83 10.28 -11.82
N GLY A 139 -7.23 11.20 -12.71
CA GLY A 139 -8.60 11.62 -13.13
C GLY A 139 -9.54 10.59 -13.77
N LYS A 140 -9.61 9.38 -13.21
CA LYS A 140 -10.61 8.35 -13.55
C LYS A 140 -11.81 8.40 -12.61
N THR A 141 -12.97 7.94 -13.05
CA THR A 141 -14.09 7.61 -12.15
C THR A 141 -13.82 6.27 -11.45
N PHE A 142 -14.59 5.95 -10.41
CA PHE A 142 -14.51 4.63 -9.75
C PHE A 142 -14.71 3.47 -10.74
N ALA A 143 -15.68 3.60 -11.64
CA ALA A 143 -15.95 2.60 -12.68
C ALA A 143 -14.76 2.44 -13.65
N GLN A 144 -14.15 3.55 -14.09
CA GLN A 144 -12.98 3.49 -14.97
C GLN A 144 -11.76 2.88 -14.28
N ALA A 145 -11.61 3.05 -12.96
CA ALA A 145 -10.50 2.48 -12.21
C ALA A 145 -10.54 0.94 -12.16
N GLN A 146 -11.72 0.32 -12.28
CA GLN A 146 -11.84 -1.15 -12.32
C GLN A 146 -11.04 -1.78 -13.47
N ASN A 147 -10.84 -1.03 -14.56
CA ASN A 147 -10.05 -1.49 -15.71
C ASN A 147 -8.56 -1.66 -15.41
N PHE A 148 -8.04 -1.05 -14.34
CA PHE A 148 -6.63 -1.16 -13.96
C PHE A 148 -6.24 -2.59 -13.55
N PHE A 149 -7.20 -3.37 -13.06
CA PHE A 149 -6.98 -4.79 -12.79
C PHE A 149 -6.52 -5.56 -14.03
N ASN A 150 -6.97 -5.16 -15.22
CA ASN A 150 -6.64 -5.80 -16.49
C ASN A 150 -5.43 -5.17 -17.20
N ALA A 151 -4.82 -4.13 -16.61
CA ALA A 151 -3.81 -3.36 -17.30
C ALA A 151 -2.49 -4.16 -17.46
N THR A 152 -2.04 -4.28 -18.71
CA THR A 152 -0.82 -5.00 -19.09
C THR A 152 0.43 -4.12 -19.11
N GLY A 153 0.30 -2.81 -18.93
CA GLY A 153 1.40 -1.85 -18.78
C GLY A 153 1.41 -1.12 -17.43
N PRO A 154 2.41 -0.27 -17.17
CA PRO A 154 2.47 0.56 -15.96
C PRO A 154 1.28 1.52 -15.84
N TYR A 155 0.88 1.83 -14.61
CA TYR A 155 -0.21 2.77 -14.33
C TYR A 155 -0.04 3.48 -12.98
N MET A 156 -0.62 4.67 -12.87
CA MET A 156 -0.60 5.46 -11.63
C MET A 156 -1.56 4.84 -10.61
N SER A 157 -1.01 4.21 -9.58
CA SER A 157 -1.75 3.52 -8.54
C SER A 157 -1.07 3.70 -7.19
N HIS A 158 -1.78 3.26 -6.17
CA HIS A 158 -1.29 3.21 -4.80
C HIS A 158 -1.79 1.93 -4.14
N SER A 159 -1.10 1.49 -3.11
CA SER A 159 -1.52 0.36 -2.28
C SER A 159 -1.07 0.55 -0.84
N ASP A 160 -1.94 0.17 0.08
CA ASP A 160 -1.73 0.23 1.53
C ASP A 160 -1.76 -1.19 2.10
N ILE A 161 -1.07 -1.44 3.22
CA ILE A 161 -1.13 -2.72 3.93
C ILE A 161 -2.25 -2.72 4.98
N VAL A 162 -3.09 -3.75 5.00
CA VAL A 162 -4.12 -3.94 6.02
C VAL A 162 -3.47 -4.35 7.34
N VAL A 163 -3.66 -3.53 8.37
CA VAL A 163 -3.05 -3.75 9.71
C VAL A 163 -4.07 -4.12 10.78
N ARG A 164 -5.35 -3.86 10.52
CA ARG A 164 -6.44 -4.21 11.44
C ARG A 164 -7.72 -4.44 10.66
N ARG A 165 -8.48 -5.45 11.06
CA ARG A 165 -9.86 -5.68 10.62
C ARG A 165 -10.80 -5.56 11.81
N GLN A 166 -11.88 -4.81 11.64
CA GLN A 166 -12.95 -4.66 12.61
C GLN A 166 -14.29 -4.96 11.94
N ASN A 167 -15.37 -4.96 12.74
CA ASN A 167 -16.70 -5.05 12.19
C ASN A 167 -17.01 -3.81 11.33
N GLY A 168 -17.22 -3.99 10.03
CA GLY A 168 -17.57 -2.91 9.09
C GLY A 168 -16.42 -1.96 8.70
N THR A 169 -15.19 -2.17 9.16
CA THR A 169 -14.03 -1.35 8.76
C THR A 169 -12.72 -2.13 8.75
N ILE A 170 -11.74 -1.63 8.01
CA ILE A 170 -10.33 -2.01 8.12
C ILE A 170 -9.49 -0.76 8.37
N ASP A 171 -8.35 -0.93 9.03
CA ASP A 171 -7.28 0.06 8.98
C ASP A 171 -6.15 -0.43 8.10
N VAL A 172 -5.62 0.49 7.32
CA VAL A 172 -4.48 0.25 6.45
C VAL A 172 -3.39 1.27 6.72
N ILE A 173 -2.12 0.90 6.57
CA ILE A 173 -0.99 1.85 6.62
C ILE A 173 -0.47 2.05 5.21
N GLY A 174 -0.41 3.32 4.79
CA GLY A 174 0.12 3.74 3.50
C GLY A 174 1.24 4.76 3.68
N PHE A 175 2.16 4.80 2.71
CA PHE A 175 3.26 5.76 2.65
C PHE A 175 2.91 6.87 1.67
N ASN A 176 3.26 8.11 1.97
CA ASN A 176 2.83 9.27 1.20
C ASN A 176 1.31 9.32 0.98
N VAL A 177 0.60 9.28 2.10
CA VAL A 177 -0.85 9.47 2.18
C VAL A 177 -1.06 10.68 3.06
N LEU A 178 -1.51 11.79 2.45
CA LEU A 178 -1.49 13.11 3.08
C LEU A 178 -0.06 13.47 3.56
N ASP A 179 0.91 13.28 2.66
CA ASP A 179 2.30 13.69 2.84
C ASP A 179 3.02 13.00 4.02
N SER A 180 2.44 11.91 4.53
CA SER A 180 2.88 11.18 5.73
C SER A 180 2.80 9.66 5.53
N VAL A 181 3.40 8.90 6.46
CA VAL A 181 2.99 7.50 6.70
C VAL A 181 1.72 7.53 7.54
N THR A 182 0.59 7.14 6.95
CA THR A 182 -0.73 7.41 7.52
C THR A 182 -1.55 6.14 7.64
N LYS A 183 -2.17 5.95 8.80
CA LYS A 183 -3.16 4.91 9.03
C LYS A 183 -4.54 5.38 8.60
N LYS A 184 -5.11 4.70 7.61
CA LYS A 184 -6.37 5.04 6.98
C LYS A 184 -7.46 4.04 7.38
N THR A 185 -8.57 4.52 7.92
CA THR A 185 -9.74 3.68 8.23
C THR A 185 -10.70 3.67 7.04
N ILE A 186 -10.94 2.49 6.48
CA ILE A 186 -11.74 2.26 5.27
C ILE A 186 -13.02 1.50 5.65
N PRO A 187 -14.21 1.94 5.22
CA PRO A 187 -15.44 1.20 5.45
C PRO A 187 -15.54 -0.07 4.60
N LEU A 188 -16.11 -1.12 5.18
CA LEU A 188 -16.55 -2.34 4.51
C LEU A 188 -18.08 -2.39 4.41
N ASP A 189 -18.59 -3.10 3.41
CA ASP A 189 -20.01 -3.44 3.28
C ASP A 189 -20.37 -4.70 4.09
N GLU A 190 -21.63 -5.12 4.03
CA GLU A 190 -22.13 -6.30 4.74
C GLU A 190 -21.49 -7.62 4.27
N ASN A 191 -20.92 -7.65 3.06
CA ASN A 191 -20.17 -8.78 2.53
C ASN A 191 -18.67 -8.71 2.91
N GLY A 192 -18.26 -7.69 3.64
CA GLY A 192 -16.88 -7.45 4.01
C GLY A 192 -16.01 -6.92 2.87
N LEU A 193 -16.59 -6.41 1.78
CA LEU A 193 -15.86 -5.76 0.69
C LEU A 193 -15.73 -4.26 0.95
N ILE A 194 -14.72 -3.61 0.37
CA ILE A 194 -14.52 -2.17 0.55
C ILE A 194 -15.74 -1.40 0.00
N ALA A 195 -16.42 -0.68 0.88
CA ALA A 195 -17.62 0.10 0.56
C ALA A 195 -17.30 1.52 0.07
N ASP A 196 -16.07 2.00 0.27
CA ASP A 196 -15.66 3.32 -0.18
C ASP A 196 -15.59 3.39 -1.70
N LYS A 197 -16.41 4.25 -2.30
CA LYS A 197 -16.42 4.53 -3.74
C LYS A 197 -15.78 5.88 -4.08
N LYS A 198 -15.39 6.68 -3.08
CA LYS A 198 -14.71 7.97 -3.30
C LYS A 198 -13.27 7.73 -3.72
N HIS A 199 -12.58 6.84 -3.02
CA HIS A 199 -11.31 6.33 -3.51
C HIS A 199 -11.54 5.24 -4.54
N LYS A 200 -10.69 5.25 -5.55
CA LYS A 200 -10.84 4.48 -6.76
C LYS A 200 -10.23 3.09 -6.58
N TRP A 201 -10.64 2.40 -5.51
CA TRP A 201 -10.21 1.04 -5.19
C TRP A 201 -10.55 0.12 -6.35
N PHE A 202 -9.67 -0.83 -6.67
CA PHE A 202 -9.89 -1.75 -7.79
C PHE A 202 -9.36 -3.17 -7.55
N ALA A 203 -8.47 -3.36 -6.58
CA ALA A 203 -7.91 -4.67 -6.29
C ALA A 203 -7.59 -4.86 -4.80
N VAL A 204 -7.61 -6.12 -4.39
CA VAL A 204 -7.08 -6.61 -3.12
C VAL A 204 -6.07 -7.70 -3.41
N LEU A 205 -4.85 -7.55 -2.94
CA LEU A 205 -3.80 -8.56 -3.01
C LEU A 205 -3.85 -9.35 -1.72
N LYS A 206 -4.45 -10.54 -1.80
CA LYS A 206 -4.64 -11.46 -0.68
C LYS A 206 -3.35 -12.19 -0.38
N ALA A 207 -2.92 -12.20 0.88
CA ALA A 207 -1.80 -13.00 1.34
C ALA A 207 -2.04 -14.48 0.96
N ASN A 208 -1.03 -15.13 0.38
CA ASN A 208 -1.10 -16.50 -0.12
C ASN A 208 0.02 -17.38 0.47
N ALA A 209 1.27 -17.19 0.03
CA ALA A 209 2.44 -17.87 0.59
C ALA A 209 3.10 -17.09 1.75
N LEU A 210 2.40 -16.10 2.29
CA LEU A 210 2.83 -15.25 3.39
C LEU A 210 2.18 -15.78 4.68
N HIS A 211 2.99 -16.22 5.64
CA HIS A 211 2.55 -16.93 6.85
C HIS A 211 2.46 -16.04 8.09
#